data_AF-A0A3B8WQH1-F1
#
_entry.id   AF-A0A3B8WQH1-F1
#
_cell.length_a   1.000
_cell.length_b   1.000
_cell.length_c   1.000
_cell.angle_alpha   90.00
_cell.angle_beta   90.00
_cell.angle_gamma   90.00
#
_symmetry.space_group_name_H-M   'P 1'
#
loop_
_entity.id
_entity.type
_entity.pdbx_description
1 polymer ?
#
loop_
_entity_poly.entity_id
_entity_poly.type
_entity_poly.pdbx_seq_one_letter_code
_entity_poly.pdbx_strand_id
1 'polypeptide(L)' 'MMHIDEILEYLPHRYPFLLVDRVTEVEKGKSIKGYKNVSFNEPFFT' A
#
# COMPACT_ATOMS: atom_id res chain seq x y z
N MET A 1 -12.56 4.52 -2.81
CA MET A 1 -11.56 4.00 -1.84
C MET A 1 -11.06 2.70 -2.40
N MET A 2 -9.75 2.48 -2.37
CA MET A 2 -9.13 1.29 -2.96
C MET A 2 -8.63 0.39 -1.83
N HIS A 3 -9.06 -0.88 -1.85
CA HIS A 3 -8.68 -1.87 -0.85
C HIS A 3 -7.42 -2.64 -1.27
N ILE A 4 -6.84 -3.42 -0.36
CA ILE A 4 -5.56 -4.09 -0.61
C ILE A 4 -5.64 -5.10 -1.76
N ASP A 5 -6.79 -5.75 -1.96
CA ASP A 5 -7.02 -6.67 -3.08
C ASP A 5 -6.84 -5.99 -4.43
N GLU A 6 -7.42 -4.80 -4.59
CA GLU A 6 -7.23 -4.00 -5.81
C GLU A 6 -5.75 -3.60 -5.95
N ILE A 7 -5.10 -3.15 -4.87
CA ILE A 7 -3.67 -2.78 -4.90
C ILE A 7 -2.80 -3.97 -5.37
N LEU A 8 -3.14 -5.20 -4.97
CA LEU A 8 -2.44 -6.43 -5.37
C LEU A 8 -2.67 -6.82 -6.85
N GLU A 9 -3.78 -6.41 -7.45
CA GLU A 9 -4.06 -6.57 -8.88
C GLU A 9 -3.28 -5.55 -9.72
N TYR A 10 -3.20 -4.30 -9.26
CA TYR A 10 -2.50 -3.24 -9.99
C TYR A 10 -0.98 -3.27 -9.79
N LEU A 11 -0.48 -3.70 -8.62
CA LEU A 11 0.94 -3.76 -8.31
C LEU A 11 1.46 -5.21 -8.27
N PRO A 12 2.62 -5.49 -8.89
CA PRO A 12 3.26 -6.80 -8.79
C PRO A 12 3.94 -7.05 -7.44
N HIS A 13 4.07 -6.01 -6.60
CA HIS A 13 4.72 -6.08 -5.30
C HIS A 13 3.97 -7.01 -4.33
N ARG A 14 4.72 -7.82 -3.57
CA ARG A 14 4.21 -8.71 -2.52
C ARG A 14 5.02 -8.52 -1.25
N TYR A 15 4.54 -9.07 -0.14
CA TYR A 15 5.32 -9.13 1.10
C TYR A 15 6.72 -9.70 0.81
N PRO A 16 7.81 -9.08 1.30
CA PRO A 16 7.89 -7.98 2.27
C PRO A 16 8.00 -6.56 1.68
N PHE A 17 7.85 -6.40 0.36
CA PHE A 17 8.04 -5.13 -0.35
C PHE A 17 6.74 -4.38 -0.72
N LEU A 18 5.57 -4.92 -0.36
CA LEU A 18 4.31 -4.19 -0.46
C LEU A 18 4.17 -3.24 0.75
N LEU A 19 4.38 -1.94 0.52
CA LEU A 19 4.44 -0.92 1.57
C LEU A 19 3.25 0.05 1.56
N VAL A 20 2.12 -0.35 0.97
CA VAL A 20 0.88 0.45 0.92
C VAL A 20 -0.28 -0.45 1.34
N ASP A 21 -0.94 -0.09 2.44
CA ASP A 21 -2.05 -0.91 2.98
C ASP A 21 -3.40 -0.49 2.40
N ARG A 22 -3.59 0.82 2.17
CA ARG A 22 -4.85 1.37 1.66
C ARG A 22 -4.65 2.70 0.95
N VAL A 23 -5.46 2.94 -0.08
CA VAL A 23 -5.56 4.23 -0.77
C VAL A 23 -6.90 4.89 -0.44
N THR A 24 -6.86 6.07 0.15
CA THR A 24 -8.05 6.84 0.56
C THR A 24 -8.56 7.75 -0.55
N GLU A 25 -7.66 8.38 -1.32
CA GLU A 25 -8.00 9.32 -2.39
C GLU A 25 -7.11 9.09 -3.62
N VAL A 26 -7.69 9.19 -4.82
CA VAL A 26 -6.97 9.12 -6.11
C VAL A 26 -7.44 10.24 -7.01
N GLU A 27 -6.53 11.12 -7.39
CA GLU A 27 -6.71 12.12 -8.45
C GLU A 27 -5.87 11.71 -9.66
N LYS A 28 -6.52 11.07 -10.65
CA LYS A 28 -5.85 10.49 -11.82
C LYS A 28 -4.97 11.53 -12.52
N GLY A 29 -3.70 11.18 -12.73
CA GLY A 29 -2.71 12.05 -13.39
C GLY A 29 -2.18 13.19 -12.52
N LYS A 30 -2.56 13.27 -11.24
CA LYS A 30 -2.14 14.36 -10.35
C LYS A 30 -1.64 13.89 -9.00
N SER A 31 -2.42 13.14 -8.22
CA SER A 31 -2.00 12.72 -6.88
C SER A 31 -2.72 11.45 -6.39
N ILE A 32 -2.10 10.78 -5.43
CA ILE A 32 -2.68 9.64 -4.73
C ILE A 32 -2.38 9.78 -3.24
N LYS A 33 -3.38 9.55 -2.38
CA LYS A 33 -3.21 9.52 -0.93
C LYS A 33 -3.56 8.14 -0.40
N GLY A 34 -2.65 7.59 0.38
CA GLY A 34 -2.81 6.32 1.06
C GLY A 34 -1.98 6.30 2.33
N TYR A 35 -2.08 5.21 3.08
CA TYR A 35 -1.30 5.03 4.29
C TYR A 35 -0.72 3.61 4.37
N LYS A 36 0.36 3.53 5.14
CA LYS A 36 1.03 2.30 5.56
C LYS A 36 0.98 2.27 7.08
N ASN A 37 0.44 1.21 7.65
CA ASN A 37 0.53 0.97 9.08
C ASN A 37 1.91 0.40 9.38
N VAL A 38 2.62 1.06 10.29
CA VAL A 38 3.95 0.63 10.72
C VAL A 38 3.81 -0.18 11.99
N SER A 39 4.38 -1.39 12.01
CA SER A 39 4.33 -2.30 13.15
C SER A 39 5.71 -2.89 13.42
N PHE A 40 6.01 -3.16 14.70
CA PHE A 40 7.26 -3.80 15.09
C PHE A 40 7.44 -5.21 14.48
N ASN A 41 6.34 -5.85 14.07
CA ASN A 41 6.35 -7.16 13.42
C ASN A 41 6.72 -7.11 11.91
N GLU A 42 7.27 -6.01 11.41
CA GLU A 42 7.74 -5.91 10.03
C GLU A 42 9.20 -6.41 9.89
N PRO A 43 9.54 -7.10 8.80
CA PRO A 43 10.81 -7.83 8.67
C PRO A 43 12.06 -6.95 8.60
N PHE A 44 11.91 -5.63 8.45
CA PHE A 44 13.05 -4.70 8.47
C PHE A 44 13.41 -4.20 9.89
N PHE A 45 12.61 -4.53 10.91
CA PHE A 45 12.92 -4.20 12.31
C PHE A 45 13.73 -5.30 13.03
N THR A 46 14.01 -6.45 12.38
CA THR A 46 14.76 -7.59 12.94
C THR A 46 16.11 -7.76 12.26
#